data_AF-A0A5E4VPN7-F1
#
_entry.id   AF-A0A5E4VPN7-F1
#
_cell.length_a   1.000
_cell.length_b   1.000
_cell.length_c   1.000
_cell.angle_alpha   90.00
_cell.angle_beta   90.00
_cell.angle_gamma   90.00
#
_symmetry.space_group_name_H-M   'P 1'
#
loop_
_entity.id
_entity.type
_entity.pdbx_description
1 polymer ?
#
loop_
_entity_poly.entity_id
_entity_poly.type
_entity_poly.pdbx_seq_one_letter_code
_entity_poly.pdbx_strand_id
1 'polypeptide(L)'
;MRMNNAGVLCLSETSTRGSVIVKDDGKIAYYPTRVNWTLASDPEGLSDSDLLTVLEASFHTPEPDALDALWKIVAEDECKAYFIEQYDRYNFPGDGYSDKIAESIRYALERYSIPQVWNLIYYTMKGLAALLQDSRYTRRHVYNMIPGNIRRRVDNSIANNYEVRPWGRQSEAKEAFLTSLFFDKILGGGTEDFNLVNSSNIGAVADRLGEIPF
;
A
#
# COMPACT_ATOMS: atom_id res chain seq x y z
N MET A 1 -10.67 6.89 -6.44
CA MET A 1 -11.70 7.96 -6.34
C MET A 1 -11.17 9.34 -6.76
N ARG A 2 -9.90 9.71 -6.47
CA ARG A 2 -9.31 10.98 -6.96
C ARG A 2 -9.29 11.12 -8.50
N MET A 3 -9.05 10.05 -9.25
CA MET A 3 -8.98 10.08 -10.72
C MET A 3 -10.32 10.37 -11.43
N ASN A 4 -11.46 9.98 -10.84
CA ASN A 4 -12.78 10.35 -11.38
C ASN A 4 -13.06 11.85 -11.21
N ASN A 5 -12.63 12.44 -10.08
CA ASN A 5 -12.79 13.89 -9.87
C ASN A 5 -11.84 14.72 -10.74
N ALA A 6 -10.73 14.14 -11.19
CA ALA A 6 -9.83 14.74 -12.16
C ALA A 6 -10.27 14.53 -13.62
N GLY A 7 -11.37 13.80 -13.86
CA GLY A 7 -11.90 13.55 -15.21
C GLY A 7 -11.10 12.55 -16.03
N VAL A 8 -10.21 11.76 -15.43
CA VAL A 8 -9.35 10.78 -16.14
C VAL A 8 -10.05 9.45 -16.37
N LEU A 9 -10.93 9.06 -15.45
CA LEU A 9 -11.73 7.84 -15.54
C LEU A 9 -13.21 8.18 -15.65
N CYS A 10 -13.91 7.46 -16.53
CA CYS A 10 -15.35 7.53 -16.69
C CYS A 10 -16.01 6.17 -16.39
N LEU A 11 -17.28 6.21 -16.04
CA LEU A 11 -18.10 4.99 -15.96
C LEU A 11 -18.27 4.42 -17.36
N SER A 12 -17.87 3.17 -17.56
CA SER A 12 -18.12 2.47 -18.82
C SER A 12 -19.61 2.12 -18.92
N GLU A 13 -20.19 2.30 -20.10
CA GLU A 13 -21.55 1.88 -20.44
C GLU A 13 -21.75 0.36 -20.31
N THR A 14 -20.65 -0.41 -20.29
CA THR A 14 -20.66 -1.86 -20.08
C THR A 14 -20.88 -2.28 -18.62
N SER A 15 -20.96 -1.33 -17.68
CA SER A 15 -21.18 -1.60 -16.26
C SER A 15 -22.49 -2.34 -16.03
N THR A 16 -22.44 -3.44 -15.26
CA THR A 16 -23.61 -4.29 -15.02
C THR A 16 -24.77 -3.53 -14.38
N ARG A 17 -26.00 -3.76 -14.87
CA ARG A 17 -27.23 -3.19 -14.29
C ARG A 17 -27.32 -3.53 -12.79
N GLY A 18 -27.41 -2.49 -11.95
CA GLY A 18 -27.40 -2.61 -10.48
C GLY A 18 -26.15 -2.08 -9.79
N SER A 19 -25.09 -1.76 -10.55
CA SER A 19 -23.90 -1.05 -10.03
C SER A 19 -24.07 0.47 -9.96
N VAL A 20 -25.12 0.98 -10.62
CA VAL A 20 -25.44 2.39 -10.81
C VAL A 20 -26.88 2.65 -10.35
N ILE A 21 -27.07 3.68 -9.52
CA ILE A 21 -28.34 4.14 -8.96
C ILE A 21 -28.61 5.55 -9.50
N VAL A 22 -29.66 5.69 -10.31
CA VAL A 22 -30.14 7.00 -10.77
C VAL A 22 -31.08 7.55 -9.70
N LYS A 23 -30.77 8.74 -9.18
CA LYS A 23 -31.60 9.46 -8.22
C LYS A 23 -32.66 10.28 -8.94
N ASP A 24 -33.72 10.64 -8.21
CA ASP A 24 -34.85 11.42 -8.74
C ASP A 24 -34.45 12.81 -9.27
N ASP A 25 -33.30 13.35 -8.84
CA ASP A 25 -32.73 14.63 -9.32
C ASP A 25 -31.87 14.46 -10.60
N GLY A 26 -31.87 13.28 -11.21
CA GLY A 26 -31.06 12.95 -12.38
C GLY A 26 -29.59 12.69 -12.08
N LYS A 27 -29.15 12.78 -10.81
CA LYS A 27 -27.77 12.43 -10.45
C LYS A 27 -27.59 10.93 -10.34
N ILE A 28 -26.36 10.51 -10.60
CA ILE A 28 -25.97 9.11 -10.57
C ILE A 28 -25.12 8.85 -9.32
N ALA A 29 -25.52 7.86 -8.53
CA ALA A 29 -24.69 7.24 -7.49
C ALA A 29 -24.24 5.86 -7.96
N TYR A 30 -23.06 5.43 -7.54
CA TYR A 30 -22.52 4.13 -7.94
C TYR A 30 -21.58 3.59 -6.86
N TYR A 31 -21.33 2.29 -6.91
CA TYR A 31 -20.32 1.64 -6.07
C TYR A 31 -19.01 1.55 -6.86
N PRO A 32 -17.93 2.27 -6.48
CA PRO A 32 -16.70 2.35 -7.27
C PRO A 32 -16.05 1.00 -7.58
N THR A 33 -16.30 -0.01 -6.75
CA THR A 33 -15.76 -1.37 -6.87
C THR A 33 -16.64 -2.32 -7.69
N ARG A 34 -17.82 -1.87 -8.15
CA ARG A 34 -18.78 -2.70 -8.89
C ARG A 34 -19.11 -2.16 -10.28
N VAL A 35 -18.48 -1.05 -10.66
CA VAL A 35 -18.61 -0.44 -11.99
C VAL A 35 -17.37 -0.76 -12.81
N ASN A 36 -17.56 -0.85 -14.13
CA ASN A 36 -16.45 -0.92 -15.05
C ASN A 36 -15.96 0.50 -15.31
N TRP A 37 -14.65 0.71 -15.21
CA TRP A 37 -14.02 1.98 -15.50
C TRP A 37 -13.46 1.97 -16.92
N THR A 38 -13.57 3.09 -17.60
CA THR A 38 -12.89 3.36 -18.87
C THR A 38 -12.09 4.64 -18.75
N LEU A 39 -11.07 4.80 -19.60
CA LEU A 39 -10.41 6.10 -19.76
C LEU A 39 -11.42 7.10 -20.31
N ALA A 40 -11.34 8.33 -19.81
CA ALA A 40 -12.07 9.43 -20.41
C ALA A 40 -11.56 9.68 -21.82
N SER A 41 -12.46 10.04 -22.73
CA SER A 41 -12.06 10.45 -24.07
C SER A 41 -11.15 11.65 -23.99
N ASP A 42 -10.01 11.56 -24.68
CA ASP A 42 -9.06 12.65 -24.77
C ASP A 42 -9.69 13.84 -25.54
N PRO A 43 -9.59 15.08 -25.02
CA PRO A 43 -10.14 16.26 -25.71
C PRO A 43 -9.54 16.52 -27.09
N GLU A 44 -8.31 16.06 -27.34
CA GLU A 44 -7.61 16.19 -28.62
C GLU A 44 -7.85 14.98 -29.54
N GLY A 45 -8.65 14.00 -29.09
CA GLY A 45 -9.07 12.84 -29.87
C GLY A 45 -8.02 11.73 -29.96
N LEU A 46 -7.05 11.70 -29.06
CA LEU A 46 -6.09 10.59 -28.96
C LEU A 46 -6.82 9.27 -28.72
N SER A 47 -6.32 8.20 -29.35
CA SER A 47 -6.85 6.86 -29.10
C SER A 47 -6.43 6.37 -27.71
N ASP A 48 -7.14 5.39 -27.15
CA ASP A 48 -6.76 4.75 -25.89
C ASP A 48 -5.31 4.22 -25.93
N SER A 49 -4.85 3.74 -27.09
CA SER A 49 -3.47 3.27 -27.27
C SER A 49 -2.46 4.41 -27.17
N ASP A 50 -2.78 5.58 -27.72
CA ASP A 50 -1.90 6.76 -27.65
C ASP A 50 -1.87 7.30 -26.22
N LEU A 51 -3.03 7.35 -25.55
CA LEU A 51 -3.12 7.72 -24.14
C LEU A 51 -2.30 6.80 -23.24
N LEU A 52 -2.38 5.48 -23.46
CA LEU A 52 -1.57 4.51 -22.73
C LEU A 52 -0.08 4.71 -22.99
N THR A 53 0.30 5.02 -24.23
CA THR A 53 1.70 5.32 -24.57
C THR A 53 2.20 6.57 -23.84
N VAL A 54 1.39 7.63 -23.76
CA VAL A 54 1.71 8.86 -23.02
C VAL A 54 1.79 8.60 -21.51
N LEU A 55 0.87 7.79 -20.97
CA LEU A 55 0.89 7.39 -19.56
C LEU A 55 2.14 6.56 -19.24
N GLU A 56 2.50 5.60 -20.09
CA GLU A 56 3.73 4.81 -19.95
C GLU A 56 4.97 5.71 -20.00
N ALA A 57 5.01 6.67 -20.94
CA ALA A 57 6.10 7.65 -21.00
C ALA A 57 6.21 8.47 -19.71
N SER A 58 5.09 8.82 -19.09
CA SER A 58 5.07 9.58 -17.83
C SER A 58 5.64 8.81 -16.63
N PHE A 59 5.67 7.47 -16.68
CA PHE A 59 6.29 6.66 -15.62
C PHE A 59 7.81 6.77 -15.60
N HIS A 60 8.45 7.23 -16.69
CA HIS A 60 9.90 7.36 -16.77
C HIS A 60 10.45 8.66 -16.17
N THR A 61 9.60 9.67 -15.97
CA THR A 61 9.98 10.92 -15.30
C THR A 61 8.94 11.30 -14.23
N PRO A 62 8.72 10.44 -13.21
CA PRO A 62 7.71 10.72 -12.21
C PRO A 62 8.17 11.90 -11.34
N GLU A 63 7.26 12.82 -11.06
CA GLU A 63 7.53 13.89 -10.09
C GLU A 63 7.86 13.27 -8.71
N PRO A 64 8.94 13.69 -8.02
CA PRO A 64 9.36 13.08 -6.76
C PRO A 64 8.25 13.01 -5.70
N ASP A 65 7.44 14.07 -5.57
CA ASP A 65 6.32 14.14 -4.63
C ASP A 65 5.20 13.14 -4.99
N ALA A 66 4.94 12.93 -6.28
CA ALA A 66 3.98 11.95 -6.75
C ALA A 66 4.48 10.51 -6.49
N LEU A 67 5.78 10.29 -6.68
CA LEU A 67 6.41 8.99 -6.42
C LEU A 67 6.38 8.64 -4.93
N ASP A 68 6.73 9.59 -4.06
CA ASP A 68 6.63 9.43 -2.60
C ASP A 68 5.18 9.16 -2.16
N ALA A 69 4.22 9.93 -2.67
CA ALA A 69 2.81 9.74 -2.36
C ALA A 69 2.31 8.35 -2.79
N LEU A 70 2.71 7.87 -3.98
CA LEU A 70 2.35 6.56 -4.48
C LEU A 70 3.02 5.44 -3.67
N TRP A 71 4.31 5.58 -3.36
CA TRP A 71 5.04 4.63 -2.52
C TRP A 71 4.36 4.46 -1.16
N LYS A 72 3.94 5.56 -0.51
CA LYS A 72 3.23 5.50 0.79
C LYS A 72 1.93 4.71 0.71
N ILE A 73 1.19 4.84 -0.38
CA ILE A 73 -0.05 4.08 -0.61
C ILE A 73 0.26 2.60 -0.77
N VAL A 74 1.22 2.24 -1.63
CA VAL A 74 1.62 0.86 -1.88
C VAL A 74 2.15 0.21 -0.60
N ALA A 75 3.03 0.90 0.11
CA ALA A 75 3.69 0.39 1.29
C ALA A 75 2.72 0.17 2.47
N GLU A 76 1.79 1.10 2.70
CA GLU A 76 0.77 0.93 3.73
C GLU A 76 -0.17 -0.23 3.41
N ASP A 77 -0.60 -0.37 2.15
CA ASP A 77 -1.51 -1.45 1.74
C ASP A 77 -0.87 -2.84 1.84
N GLU A 78 0.39 -2.99 1.40
CA GLU A 78 1.17 -4.23 1.57
C GLU A 78 1.36 -4.58 3.05
N CYS A 79 1.68 -3.60 3.90
CA CYS A 79 1.82 -3.83 5.34
C CYS A 79 0.48 -4.16 6.01
N LYS A 80 -0.62 -3.55 5.55
CA LYS A 80 -1.97 -3.83 6.04
C LYS A 80 -2.42 -5.24 5.66
N ALA A 81 -2.25 -5.64 4.40
CA ALA A 81 -2.56 -6.99 3.95
C ALA A 81 -1.79 -8.04 4.76
N TYR A 82 -0.49 -7.82 4.96
CA TYR A 82 0.32 -8.68 5.79
C TYR A 82 -0.11 -8.70 7.26
N PHE A 83 -0.44 -7.54 7.83
CA PHE A 83 -0.98 -7.45 9.19
C PHE A 83 -2.25 -8.28 9.34
N ILE A 84 -3.19 -8.17 8.41
CA ILE A 84 -4.45 -8.94 8.43
C ILE A 84 -4.15 -10.43 8.36
N GLU A 85 -3.23 -10.88 7.50
CA GLU A 85 -2.83 -12.29 7.46
C GLU A 85 -2.31 -12.76 8.83
N GLN A 86 -1.44 -11.99 9.49
CA GLN A 86 -0.93 -12.37 10.80
C GLN A 86 -1.99 -12.30 11.89
N TYR A 87 -2.89 -11.31 11.82
CA TYR A 87 -4.00 -11.15 12.74
C TYR A 87 -4.92 -12.37 12.71
N ASP A 88 -5.27 -12.82 11.51
CA ASP A 88 -6.11 -14.00 11.29
C ASP A 88 -5.37 -15.29 11.67
N ARG A 89 -4.09 -15.42 11.26
CA ARG A 89 -3.24 -16.58 11.58
C ARG A 89 -3.19 -16.88 13.08
N TYR A 90 -3.10 -15.83 13.92
CA TYR A 90 -3.06 -15.97 15.37
C TYR A 90 -4.43 -15.82 16.06
N ASN A 91 -5.52 -15.72 15.28
CA ASN A 91 -6.89 -15.53 15.78
C ASN A 91 -7.01 -14.37 16.79
N PHE A 92 -6.42 -13.22 16.46
CA PHE A 92 -6.46 -12.07 17.36
C PHE A 92 -7.90 -11.58 17.56
N PRO A 93 -8.24 -11.14 18.78
CA PRO A 93 -9.56 -10.60 19.09
C PRO A 93 -9.63 -9.09 18.83
N GLY A 94 -10.82 -8.58 18.51
CA GLY A 94 -11.10 -7.15 18.41
C GLY A 94 -11.44 -6.70 17.00
N ASP A 95 -11.14 -5.43 16.72
CA ASP A 95 -11.67 -4.69 15.56
C ASP A 95 -10.77 -4.79 14.31
N GLY A 96 -9.74 -5.66 14.35
CA GLY A 96 -8.80 -5.82 13.23
C GLY A 96 -7.87 -4.63 13.03
N TYR A 97 -7.79 -4.13 11.80
CA TYR A 97 -6.91 -3.02 11.42
C TYR A 97 -7.54 -1.66 11.72
N SER A 98 -6.98 -0.92 12.68
CA SER A 98 -7.46 0.40 13.11
C SER A 98 -6.50 1.54 12.76
N ASP A 99 -6.99 2.79 12.84
CA ASP A 99 -6.18 3.98 12.53
C ASP A 99 -4.89 4.07 13.37
N LYS A 100 -4.94 3.67 14.65
CA LYS A 100 -3.74 3.64 15.51
C LYS A 100 -2.71 2.63 15.02
N ILE A 101 -3.16 1.49 14.49
CA ILE A 101 -2.27 0.48 13.90
C ILE A 101 -1.68 1.04 12.60
N ALA A 102 -2.51 1.67 11.76
CA ALA A 102 -2.06 2.33 10.53
C ALA A 102 -0.98 3.39 10.82
N GLU A 103 -1.19 4.25 11.82
CA GLU A 103 -0.20 5.22 12.27
C GLU A 103 1.11 4.58 12.74
N SER A 104 1.04 3.45 13.46
CA SER A 104 2.25 2.74 13.90
C SER A 104 3.00 2.08 12.74
N ILE A 105 2.30 1.65 11.70
CA ILE A 105 2.89 1.09 10.49
C ILE A 105 3.56 2.19 9.67
N ARG A 106 2.88 3.32 9.45
CA ARG A 106 3.47 4.50 8.78
C ARG A 106 4.74 4.97 9.50
N TYR A 107 4.71 5.00 10.83
CA TYR A 107 5.88 5.32 11.65
C TYR A 107 7.06 4.36 11.40
N ALA A 108 6.79 3.07 11.21
CA ALA A 108 7.82 2.09 10.88
C ALA A 108 8.34 2.27 9.44
N LEU A 109 7.43 2.52 8.48
CA LEU A 109 7.74 2.74 7.06
C LEU A 109 8.59 3.99 6.79
N GLU A 110 8.56 4.98 7.69
CA GLU A 110 9.50 6.12 7.66
C GLU A 110 10.98 5.69 7.79
N ARG A 111 11.26 4.51 8.34
CA ARG A 111 12.61 4.05 8.72
C ARG A 111 13.02 2.73 8.06
N TYR A 112 12.04 1.95 7.62
CA TYR A 112 12.21 0.56 7.20
C TYR A 112 11.44 0.31 5.91
N SER A 113 11.96 -0.60 5.07
CA SER A 113 11.27 -1.07 3.88
C SER A 113 10.08 -1.97 4.22
N ILE A 114 9.19 -2.22 3.24
CA ILE A 114 8.00 -3.06 3.40
C ILE A 114 8.35 -4.43 4.03
N PRO A 115 9.31 -5.21 3.49
CA PRO A 115 9.82 -6.46 4.09
C PRO A 115 10.29 -6.37 5.53
N GLN A 116 10.92 -5.26 5.90
CA GLN A 116 11.41 -5.05 7.27
C GLN A 116 10.25 -4.74 8.22
N VAL A 117 9.25 -3.98 7.76
CA VAL A 117 8.03 -3.73 8.53
C VAL A 117 7.22 -5.02 8.70
N TRP A 118 7.17 -5.91 7.70
CA TRP A 118 6.58 -7.25 7.86
C TRP A 118 7.26 -8.07 8.96
N ASN A 119 8.59 -8.06 9.01
CA ASN A 119 9.34 -8.70 10.09
C ASN A 119 8.93 -8.14 11.48
N LEU A 120 8.86 -6.80 11.61
CA LEU A 120 8.41 -6.14 12.85
C LEU A 120 6.98 -6.51 13.24
N ILE A 121 6.06 -6.56 12.26
CA ILE A 121 4.67 -6.98 12.46
C ILE A 121 4.64 -8.42 12.97
N TYR A 122 5.30 -9.35 12.28
CA TYR A 122 5.29 -10.75 12.68
C TYR A 122 5.77 -10.96 14.11
N TYR A 123 6.92 -10.39 14.49
CA TYR A 123 7.44 -10.59 15.85
C TYR A 123 6.58 -9.88 16.91
N THR A 124 5.90 -8.79 16.55
CA THR A 124 4.88 -8.18 17.41
C THR A 124 3.71 -9.12 17.62
N MET A 125 3.11 -9.62 16.54
CA MET A 125 1.94 -10.50 16.59
C MET A 125 2.27 -11.82 17.29
N LYS A 126 3.41 -12.43 16.99
CA LYS A 126 3.89 -13.66 17.65
C LYS A 126 4.07 -13.46 19.17
N GLY A 127 4.64 -12.34 19.59
CA GLY A 127 4.82 -12.04 21.01
C GLY A 127 3.50 -11.83 21.74
N LEU A 128 2.58 -11.07 21.14
CA LEU A 128 1.27 -10.80 21.72
C LEU A 128 0.34 -12.03 21.69
N ALA A 129 0.49 -12.92 20.71
CA ALA A 129 -0.26 -14.19 20.66
C ALA A 129 0.06 -15.08 21.87
N ALA A 130 1.30 -15.06 22.37
CA ALA A 130 1.66 -15.76 23.59
C ALA A 130 0.92 -15.19 24.82
N LEU A 131 0.70 -13.87 24.87
CA LEU A 131 -0.06 -13.22 25.94
C LEU A 131 -1.56 -13.53 25.90
N LEU A 132 -2.13 -13.85 24.73
CA LEU A 132 -3.52 -14.28 24.62
C LEU A 132 -3.79 -15.63 25.33
N GLN A 133 -2.74 -16.45 25.51
CA GLN A 133 -2.83 -17.72 26.23
C GLN A 133 -2.65 -17.55 27.74
N ASP A 134 -2.29 -16.35 28.20
CA ASP A 134 -2.06 -16.05 29.60
C ASP A 134 -3.33 -15.44 30.21
N SER A 135 -3.87 -16.12 31.24
CA SER A 135 -5.12 -15.71 31.91
C SER A 135 -5.05 -14.35 32.61
N ARG A 136 -3.85 -13.77 32.76
CA ARG A 136 -3.65 -12.43 33.34
C ARG A 136 -4.05 -11.30 32.40
N TYR A 137 -4.10 -11.56 31.09
CA TYR A 137 -4.35 -10.52 30.10
C TYR A 137 -5.72 -10.69 29.44
N THR A 138 -6.49 -9.61 29.38
CA THR A 138 -7.74 -9.62 28.63
C THR A 138 -7.45 -9.48 27.13
N ARG A 139 -8.32 -10.09 26.32
CA ARG A 139 -8.30 -9.98 24.85
C ARG A 139 -8.19 -8.54 24.35
N ARG A 140 -9.01 -7.63 24.92
CA ARG A 140 -9.00 -6.19 24.59
C ARG A 140 -7.68 -5.52 24.96
N HIS A 141 -7.09 -5.89 26.11
CA HIS A 141 -5.81 -5.34 26.53
C HIS A 141 -4.69 -5.74 25.58
N VAL A 142 -4.64 -7.01 25.14
CA VAL A 142 -3.66 -7.47 24.15
C VAL A 142 -3.81 -6.74 22.81
N TYR A 143 -5.05 -6.56 22.33
CA TYR A 143 -5.30 -5.76 21.12
C TYR A 143 -4.77 -4.33 21.23
N ASN A 144 -5.03 -3.65 22.36
CA ASN A 144 -4.56 -2.28 22.59
C ASN A 144 -3.03 -2.16 22.68
N MET A 145 -2.32 -3.26 22.92
CA MET A 145 -0.86 -3.28 22.98
C MET A 145 -0.20 -3.31 21.59
N ILE A 146 -0.92 -3.65 20.52
CA ILE A 146 -0.36 -3.80 19.16
C ILE A 146 0.39 -2.54 18.69
N PRO A 147 -0.23 -1.33 18.65
CA PRO A 147 0.43 -0.14 18.09
C PRO A 147 1.70 0.25 18.88
N GLY A 148 1.61 0.16 20.22
CA GLY A 148 2.73 0.49 21.11
C GLY A 148 3.90 -0.48 20.97
N ASN A 149 3.63 -1.77 20.74
CA ASN A 149 4.69 -2.76 20.53
C ASN A 149 5.40 -2.59 19.18
N ILE A 150 4.67 -2.24 18.11
CA ILE A 150 5.28 -1.94 16.81
C ILE A 150 6.26 -0.78 16.96
N ARG A 151 5.80 0.35 17.52
CA ARG A 151 6.65 1.54 17.74
C ARG A 151 7.85 1.24 18.65
N ARG A 152 7.62 0.55 19.77
CA ARG A 152 8.69 0.17 20.69
C ARG A 152 9.75 -0.71 20.02
N ARG A 153 9.36 -1.62 19.11
CA ARG A 153 10.33 -2.42 18.36
C ARG A 153 11.18 -1.56 17.43
N VAL A 154 10.57 -0.61 16.72
CA VAL A 154 11.28 0.37 15.88
C VAL A 154 12.25 1.21 16.71
N ASP A 155 11.80 1.75 17.83
CA ASP A 155 12.63 2.59 18.70
C ASP A 155 13.81 1.79 19.26
N ASN A 156 13.55 0.56 19.72
CA ASN A 156 14.58 -0.33 20.24
C ASN A 156 15.60 -0.72 19.16
N SER A 157 15.17 -1.01 17.93
CA SER A 157 16.10 -1.38 16.88
C SER A 157 17.00 -0.21 16.48
N ILE A 158 16.47 1.01 16.43
CA ILE A 158 17.27 2.22 16.20
C ILE A 158 18.24 2.47 17.35
N ALA A 159 17.74 2.51 18.59
CA ALA A 159 18.55 2.85 19.76
C ALA A 159 19.72 1.88 19.99
N ASN A 160 19.56 0.62 19.58
CA ASN A 160 20.57 -0.42 19.79
C ASN A 160 21.31 -0.83 18.49
N ASN A 161 21.07 -0.13 17.38
CA ASN A 161 21.60 -0.50 16.05
C ASN A 161 21.33 -1.96 15.67
N TYR A 162 20.13 -2.47 15.99
CA TYR A 162 19.73 -3.80 15.57
C TYR A 162 19.28 -3.79 14.12
N GLU A 163 19.90 -4.66 13.33
CA GLU A 163 19.51 -4.90 11.95
C GLU A 163 18.14 -5.59 11.91
N VAL A 164 17.15 -4.91 11.32
CA VAL A 164 15.87 -5.52 10.97
C VAL A 164 16.03 -6.12 9.58
N ARG A 165 16.12 -7.45 9.51
CA ARG A 165 16.29 -8.13 8.21
C ARG A 165 15.00 -8.09 7.39
N PRO A 166 15.08 -7.72 6.09
CA PRO A 166 13.93 -7.78 5.21
C PRO A 166 13.45 -9.22 5.08
N TRP A 167 12.14 -9.42 5.09
CA TRP A 167 11.52 -10.70 4.79
C TRP A 167 11.14 -10.80 3.33
N GLY A 168 11.66 -11.83 2.65
CA GLY A 168 11.22 -12.16 1.31
C GLY A 168 9.71 -12.41 1.27
N ARG A 169 9.08 -12.08 0.14
CA ARG A 169 7.67 -12.38 -0.09
C ARG A 169 7.45 -13.89 0.05
N GLN A 170 6.38 -14.26 0.78
CA GLN A 170 6.05 -15.68 0.96
C GLN A 170 5.50 -16.31 -0.33
N SER A 171 5.00 -15.50 -1.28
CA SER A 171 4.55 -15.95 -2.61
C SER A 171 4.33 -14.76 -3.55
N GLU A 172 4.90 -14.81 -4.76
CA GLU A 172 4.61 -13.84 -5.85
C GLU A 172 3.12 -13.86 -6.27
N ALA A 173 2.47 -15.03 -6.21
CA ALA A 173 1.04 -15.16 -6.56
C ALA A 173 0.08 -14.37 -5.64
N LYS A 174 0.56 -13.78 -4.54
CA LYS A 174 -0.21 -12.93 -3.63
C LYS A 174 0.11 -11.43 -3.80
N GLU A 175 1.01 -11.09 -4.70
CA GLU A 175 1.41 -9.70 -4.92
C GLU A 175 0.27 -8.87 -5.50
N ALA A 176 0.05 -7.69 -4.91
CA ALA A 176 -0.92 -6.75 -5.45
C ALA A 176 -0.41 -6.16 -6.76
N PHE A 177 -1.29 -6.03 -7.75
CA PHE A 177 -0.94 -5.46 -9.06
C PHE A 177 -0.26 -4.09 -8.95
N LEU A 178 -0.73 -3.22 -8.04
CA LEU A 178 -0.15 -1.89 -7.85
C LEU A 178 1.29 -1.96 -7.34
N THR A 179 1.63 -3.00 -6.57
CA THR A 179 2.98 -3.23 -6.08
C THR A 179 3.91 -3.64 -7.21
N SER A 180 3.51 -4.60 -8.06
CA SER A 180 4.29 -4.97 -9.25
C SER A 180 4.43 -3.79 -10.21
N LEU A 181 3.34 -3.07 -10.49
CA LEU A 181 3.39 -1.88 -11.32
C LEU A 181 4.40 -0.86 -10.76
N PHE A 182 4.35 -0.61 -9.45
CA PHE A 182 5.23 0.36 -8.82
C PHE A 182 6.71 -0.06 -8.86
N PHE A 183 7.04 -1.26 -8.39
CA PHE A 183 8.44 -1.67 -8.29
C PHE A 183 9.04 -2.14 -9.62
N ASP A 184 8.25 -2.79 -10.48
CA ASP A 184 8.77 -3.36 -11.74
C ASP A 184 8.68 -2.39 -12.92
N LYS A 185 7.65 -1.54 -12.98
CA LYS A 185 7.42 -0.65 -14.13
C LYS A 185 7.78 0.81 -13.86
N ILE A 186 7.43 1.34 -12.69
CA ILE A 186 7.73 2.74 -12.35
C ILE A 186 9.18 2.86 -11.87
N LEU A 187 9.59 2.04 -10.89
CA LEU A 187 10.96 2.09 -10.37
C LEU A 187 11.96 1.27 -11.19
N GLY A 188 11.50 0.17 -11.79
CA GLY A 188 12.34 -0.73 -12.60
C GLY A 188 13.31 -1.63 -11.82
N GLY A 189 13.44 -1.48 -10.50
CA GLY A 189 14.32 -2.31 -9.66
C GLY A 189 13.66 -3.54 -9.03
N GLY A 190 12.34 -3.71 -9.21
CA GLY A 190 11.58 -4.89 -8.80
C GLY A 190 11.83 -5.32 -7.35
N THR A 191 12.27 -6.56 -7.15
CA THR A 191 12.48 -7.14 -5.80
C THR A 191 13.60 -6.44 -5.01
N GLU A 192 14.62 -5.90 -5.67
CA GLU A 192 15.70 -5.18 -4.97
C GLU A 192 15.15 -3.90 -4.34
N ASP A 193 14.46 -3.08 -5.12
CA ASP A 193 13.83 -1.85 -4.64
C ASP A 193 12.76 -2.19 -3.58
N PHE A 194 11.99 -3.27 -3.74
CA PHE A 194 11.03 -3.73 -2.72
C PHE A 194 11.70 -3.99 -1.36
N ASN A 195 12.92 -4.51 -1.34
CA ASN A 195 13.65 -4.83 -0.12
C ASN A 195 14.32 -3.61 0.53
N LEU A 196 14.62 -2.57 -0.24
CA LEU A 196 15.48 -1.47 0.19
C LEU A 196 14.77 -0.11 0.31
N VAL A 197 13.72 0.12 -0.46
CA VAL A 197 13.06 1.43 -0.53
C VAL A 197 12.17 1.67 0.68
N ASN A 198 12.27 2.87 1.24
CA ASN A 198 11.48 3.40 2.34
C ASN A 198 11.19 4.91 2.14
N SER A 199 10.40 5.53 3.03
CA SER A 199 10.03 6.96 2.88
C SER A 199 11.24 7.90 2.80
N SER A 200 12.37 7.52 3.38
CA SER A 200 13.55 8.39 3.47
C SER A 200 14.44 8.35 2.23
N ASN A 201 14.36 7.29 1.41
CA ASN A 201 15.21 7.14 0.23
C ASN A 201 14.46 7.13 -1.11
N ILE A 202 13.12 7.12 -1.11
CA ILE A 202 12.33 7.15 -2.36
C ILE A 202 12.64 8.36 -3.25
N GLY A 203 12.92 9.53 -2.67
CA GLY A 203 13.32 10.72 -3.42
C GLY A 203 14.62 10.53 -4.20
N ALA A 204 15.61 9.87 -3.60
CA ALA A 204 16.87 9.57 -4.28
C ALA A 204 16.71 8.53 -5.41
N VAL A 205 15.69 7.67 -5.32
CA VAL A 205 15.34 6.75 -6.42
C VAL A 205 14.73 7.52 -7.60
N ALA A 206 13.96 8.59 -7.34
CA ALA A 206 13.42 9.44 -8.39
C ALA A 206 14.54 10.11 -9.22
N ASP A 207 15.60 10.58 -8.55
CA ASP A 207 16.75 11.20 -9.21
C ASP A 207 17.45 10.22 -10.17
N ARG A 208 17.60 8.95 -9.76
CA ARG A 208 18.17 7.87 -10.60
C ARG A 208 17.36 7.63 -11.89
N LEU A 209 16.04 7.76 -11.84
CA LEU A 209 15.17 7.56 -13.01
C LEU A 209 15.35 8.67 -14.06
N GLY A 210 15.64 9.90 -13.62
CA GLY A 210 15.87 11.04 -14.51
C GLY A 210 17.24 11.05 -15.22
N GLU A 211 18.19 10.22 -14.77
CA GLU A 211 19.54 10.13 -15.33
C GLU A 211 19.71 9.07 -16.41
N ILE A 212 18.72 8.19 -16.62
CA ILE A 212 18.78 7.17 -17.67
C ILE A 212 18.55 7.87 -19.02
N PRO A 213 19.58 8.02 -19.87
CA PRO A 213 19.41 8.64 -21.17
C PRO A 213 18.68 7.65 -22.08
N PHE A 214 17.65 8.13 -22.76
CA PHE A 214 17.03 7.44 -23.89
C PHE A 214 17.68 7.91 -25.20
#